data_AF-A0A2P4Y4U4-F1
#
_entry.id   AF-A0A2P4Y4U4-F1
#
_cell.length_a   1.000
_cell.length_b   1.000
_cell.length_c   1.000
_cell.angle_alpha   90.00
_cell.angle_beta   90.00
_cell.angle_gamma   90.00
#
_symmetry.space_group_name_H-M   'P 1'
#
loop_
_entity.id
_entity.type
_entity.pdbx_description
1 polymer ?
#
loop_
_entity_poly.entity_id
_entity_poly.type
_entity_poly.pdbx_seq_one_letter_code
_entity_poly.pdbx_strand_id
1 'polypeptide(L)'
;MRRKLKLPGRSKHKHVAKLPRMDEVIPRVELTDEQQNTMREQAEDLIVSCLLKSKAAWDKQIFDAPKHWKLHSAKPHLAVYKRKDPHRKSATAHQFVASGRIPGLTLQDVEYGKYSDTTLDERSISAYLFRDYFLDAAVLQVLETQTDDDPFRFFGIKWMAFASPSGPARFFSPRDHAYYEYAKTVITEEGYKVLVKVMQSVGDDVLPPLTQIVGNDRPSDGVDPSKLRFVRGHISMISMY
;
A
#
# COMPACT_ATOMS: atom_id res chain seq x y z
N MET A 1 6.01 46.60 44.94
CA MET A 1 4.79 46.29 44.15
C MET A 1 5.04 45.04 43.30
N ARG A 2 4.65 43.83 43.75
CA ARG A 2 4.92 42.56 43.04
C ARG A 2 3.75 42.24 42.09
N ARG A 3 3.97 42.29 40.77
CA ARG A 3 3.00 41.80 39.76
C ARG A 3 3.02 40.27 39.74
N LYS A 4 1.88 39.63 40.02
CA LYS A 4 1.69 38.19 39.78
C LYS A 4 1.56 37.93 38.28
N LEU A 5 2.45 37.10 37.73
CA LEU A 5 2.34 36.57 36.37
C LEU A 5 1.17 35.57 36.33
N LYS A 6 0.13 35.84 35.51
CA LYS A 6 -0.93 34.86 35.23
C LYS A 6 -0.47 33.96 34.09
N LEU A 7 -0.32 32.66 34.37
CA LEU A 7 -0.13 31.64 33.34
C LEU A 7 -1.46 31.38 32.61
N PRO A 8 -1.47 31.18 31.28
CA PRO A 8 -2.69 30.88 30.54
C PRO A 8 -3.26 29.52 30.98
N GLY A 9 -4.58 29.47 31.09
CA GLY A 9 -5.31 28.29 31.54
C GLY A 9 -5.07 27.07 30.65
N ARG A 10 -4.92 25.91 31.31
CA ARG A 10 -4.77 24.60 30.70
C ARG A 10 -5.88 24.38 29.66
N SER A 11 -5.49 24.28 28.40
CA SER A 11 -6.39 23.93 27.29
C SER A 11 -7.12 22.63 27.64
N LYS A 12 -8.46 22.62 27.53
CA LYS A 12 -9.26 21.40 27.70
C LYS A 12 -8.79 20.40 26.64
N HIS A 13 -8.22 19.27 27.06
CA HIS A 13 -7.93 18.17 26.15
C HIS A 13 -9.24 17.79 25.45
N LYS A 14 -9.34 18.09 24.14
CA LYS A 14 -10.34 17.43 23.31
C LYS A 14 -10.07 15.93 23.45
N HIS A 15 -11.07 15.17 23.89
CA HIS A 15 -11.08 13.74 23.69
C HIS A 15 -11.00 13.51 22.18
N VAL A 16 -9.78 13.28 21.68
CA VAL A 16 -9.61 12.73 20.34
C VAL A 16 -10.04 11.29 20.50
N ALA A 17 -11.20 10.93 19.95
CA ALA A 17 -11.59 9.54 19.85
C ALA A 17 -10.45 8.81 19.13
N LYS A 18 -9.72 7.96 19.84
CA LYS A 18 -8.68 7.12 19.23
C LYS A 18 -9.40 6.21 18.26
N LEU A 19 -8.97 6.17 17.00
CA LEU A 19 -9.41 5.12 16.08
C LEU A 19 -9.20 3.77 16.79
N PRO A 20 -10.16 2.82 16.72
CA PRO A 20 -9.91 1.48 17.21
C PRO A 20 -8.79 0.88 16.36
N ARG A 21 -8.05 -0.08 16.91
CA ARG A 21 -7.06 -0.78 16.11
C ARG A 21 -7.82 -1.61 15.07
N MET A 22 -7.49 -1.44 13.80
CA MET A 22 -8.31 -1.99 12.72
C MET A 22 -8.21 -3.52 12.62
N ASP A 23 -7.15 -4.13 13.16
CA ASP A 23 -7.02 -5.58 13.34
C ASP A 23 -7.99 -6.17 14.39
N GLU A 24 -8.60 -5.35 15.24
CA GLU A 24 -9.68 -5.77 16.16
C GLU A 24 -11.06 -5.70 15.48
N VAL A 25 -11.17 -4.95 14.39
CA VAL A 25 -12.45 -4.66 13.71
C VAL A 25 -12.58 -5.43 12.39
N ILE A 26 -11.47 -5.64 11.69
CA ILE A 26 -11.45 -6.32 10.40
C ILE A 26 -11.24 -7.82 10.66
N PRO A 27 -12.15 -8.68 10.21
CA PRO A 27 -11.99 -10.11 10.37
C PRO A 27 -10.78 -10.61 9.57
N ARG A 28 -10.23 -11.74 10.03
CA ARG A 28 -9.31 -12.51 9.18
C ARG A 28 -10.03 -12.95 7.91
N VAL A 29 -9.27 -13.06 6.83
CA VAL A 29 -9.77 -13.49 5.53
C VAL A 29 -9.34 -14.94 5.33
N GLU A 30 -10.24 -15.75 4.76
CA GLU A 30 -9.95 -17.10 4.32
C GLU A 30 -10.23 -17.21 2.82
N LEU A 31 -9.18 -17.21 2.01
CA LEU A 31 -9.29 -17.42 0.57
C LEU A 31 -9.51 -18.89 0.21
N THR A 32 -10.40 -19.15 -0.74
CA THR A 32 -10.53 -20.47 -1.37
C THR A 32 -9.32 -20.81 -2.23
N ASP A 33 -9.06 -22.09 -2.48
CA ASP A 33 -7.95 -22.51 -3.36
C ASP A 33 -8.06 -21.90 -4.78
N GLU A 34 -9.28 -21.75 -5.29
CA GLU A 34 -9.54 -21.09 -6.58
C GLU A 34 -9.14 -19.61 -6.56
N GLN A 35 -9.50 -18.86 -5.52
CA GLN A 35 -9.10 -17.46 -5.35
C GLN A 35 -7.57 -17.36 -5.22
N GLN A 36 -6.95 -18.22 -4.41
CA GLN A 36 -5.50 -18.24 -4.24
C GLN A 36 -4.76 -18.49 -5.56
N ASN A 37 -5.19 -19.49 -6.33
CA ASN A 37 -4.59 -19.82 -7.62
C ASN A 37 -4.77 -18.68 -8.63
N THR A 38 -5.97 -18.10 -8.71
CA THR A 38 -6.27 -16.99 -9.62
C THR A 38 -5.41 -15.76 -9.31
N MET A 39 -5.29 -15.38 -8.03
CA MET A 39 -4.47 -14.24 -7.61
C MET A 39 -2.98 -14.49 -7.89
N ARG A 40 -2.50 -15.72 -7.68
CA ARG A 40 -1.12 -16.10 -7.99
C ARG A 40 -0.83 -16.02 -9.48
N GLU A 41 -1.67 -16.62 -10.32
CA GLU A 41 -1.52 -16.58 -11.78
C GLU A 41 -1.49 -15.13 -12.27
N GLN A 42 -2.41 -14.30 -11.78
CA GLN A 42 -2.43 -12.88 -12.09
C GLN A 42 -1.13 -12.16 -11.65
N ALA A 43 -0.60 -12.48 -10.47
CA ALA A 43 0.63 -11.88 -9.98
C ALA A 43 1.86 -12.30 -10.81
N GLU A 44 1.97 -13.58 -11.15
CA GLU A 44 3.06 -14.11 -11.99
C GLU A 44 2.99 -13.51 -13.41
N ASP A 45 1.80 -13.39 -14.01
CA ASP A 45 1.61 -12.73 -15.30
C ASP A 45 2.05 -11.25 -15.29
N LEU A 46 1.70 -10.53 -14.22
CA LEU A 46 2.15 -9.15 -14.01
C LEU A 46 3.67 -9.06 -13.86
N ILE A 47 4.28 -10.00 -13.13
CA ILE A 47 5.73 -10.08 -12.96
C ILE A 47 6.43 -10.33 -14.29
N VAL A 48 6.00 -11.34 -15.05
CA VAL A 48 6.56 -11.66 -16.37
C VAL A 48 6.43 -10.46 -17.31
N SER A 49 5.23 -9.86 -17.41
CA SER A 49 4.99 -8.68 -18.25
C SER A 49 5.88 -7.49 -17.86
N CYS A 50 6.10 -7.29 -16.55
CA CYS A 50 6.90 -6.17 -16.06
C CYS A 50 8.41 -6.43 -16.18
N LEU A 51 8.89 -7.66 -16.01
CA LEU A 51 10.31 -8.02 -16.18
C LEU A 51 10.75 -7.80 -17.63
N LEU A 52 9.90 -8.18 -18.59
CA LEU A 52 10.15 -7.90 -20.01
C LEU A 52 10.28 -6.38 -20.28
N LYS A 53 9.43 -5.57 -19.65
CA LYS A 53 9.50 -4.10 -19.74
C LYS A 53 10.70 -3.52 -19.00
N SER A 54 11.09 -4.11 -17.88
CA SER A 54 12.26 -3.71 -17.08
C SER A 54 13.57 -3.99 -17.82
N LYS A 55 13.69 -5.16 -18.46
CA LYS A 55 14.81 -5.47 -19.38
C LYS A 55 14.92 -4.42 -20.47
N ALA A 56 13.80 -4.07 -21.13
CA ALA A 56 13.76 -2.96 -22.07
C ALA A 56 14.12 -1.60 -21.44
N ALA A 57 13.79 -1.37 -20.16
CA ALA A 57 14.15 -0.16 -19.42
C ALA A 57 15.65 0.00 -19.21
N TRP A 58 16.35 -1.09 -18.92
CA TRP A 58 17.80 -1.11 -18.72
C TRP A 58 18.53 -0.87 -20.05
N ASP A 59 17.91 -1.30 -21.15
CA ASP A 59 18.32 -1.03 -22.53
C ASP A 59 17.77 0.30 -23.12
N LYS A 60 17.34 1.23 -22.25
CA LYS A 60 16.94 2.64 -22.51
C LYS A 60 15.46 2.93 -22.83
N GLN A 61 14.53 1.97 -22.73
CA GLN A 61 13.12 2.23 -22.98
C GLN A 61 12.16 1.49 -22.03
N ILE A 62 11.91 2.10 -20.86
CA ILE A 62 10.96 1.61 -19.83
C ILE A 62 9.49 1.71 -20.28
N PHE A 63 9.22 2.49 -21.34
CA PHE A 63 7.86 2.82 -21.76
C PHE A 63 7.49 2.08 -23.05
N ASP A 64 6.38 1.35 -22.99
CA ASP A 64 5.68 0.75 -24.13
C ASP A 64 5.31 1.78 -25.21
N ALA A 65 4.96 3.00 -24.80
CA ALA A 65 4.67 4.12 -25.68
C ALA A 65 5.18 5.44 -25.08
N PRO A 66 6.47 5.80 -25.26
CA PRO A 66 7.10 6.93 -24.60
C PRO A 66 6.36 8.27 -24.77
N LYS A 67 5.70 8.47 -25.92
CA LYS A 67 4.90 9.67 -26.22
C LYS A 67 3.72 9.86 -25.28
N HIS A 68 3.20 8.78 -24.69
CA HIS A 68 2.10 8.80 -23.74
C HIS A 68 2.56 8.98 -22.30
N TRP A 69 3.86 9.12 -22.02
CA TRP A 69 4.36 9.35 -20.67
C TRP A 69 4.86 10.79 -20.53
N LYS A 70 4.46 11.46 -19.44
CA LYS A 70 4.94 12.81 -19.11
C LYS A 70 5.58 12.79 -17.74
N LEU A 71 6.76 13.40 -17.62
CA LEU A 71 7.38 13.66 -16.32
C LEU A 71 6.38 14.42 -15.42
N HIS A 72 6.05 13.81 -14.29
CA HIS A 72 5.14 14.34 -13.29
C HIS A 72 5.92 15.00 -12.14
N SER A 73 6.99 14.34 -11.69
CA SER A 73 7.87 14.84 -10.64
C SER A 73 9.28 14.29 -10.82
N ALA A 74 10.28 15.08 -10.44
CA ALA A 74 11.67 14.65 -10.36
C ALA A 74 12.26 15.11 -9.03
N LYS A 75 12.94 14.19 -8.35
CA LYS A 75 13.76 14.41 -7.16
C LYS A 75 15.13 13.80 -7.40
N PRO A 76 16.16 14.11 -6.59
CA PRO A 76 17.43 13.42 -6.68
C PRO A 76 17.22 11.90 -6.68
N HIS A 77 17.76 11.24 -7.71
CA HIS A 77 17.66 9.79 -7.93
C HIS A 77 16.25 9.21 -8.12
N LEU A 78 15.21 10.03 -8.35
CA LEU A 78 13.84 9.55 -8.57
C LEU A 78 13.13 10.39 -9.64
N ALA A 79 12.61 9.72 -10.66
CA ALA A 79 11.72 10.31 -11.65
C ALA A 79 10.38 9.58 -11.63
N VAL A 80 9.29 10.36 -11.58
CA VAL A 80 7.92 9.86 -11.62
C VAL A 80 7.25 10.37 -12.88
N TYR A 81 6.70 9.46 -13.66
CA TYR A 81 6.01 9.73 -14.92
C TYR A 81 4.54 9.39 -14.76
N LYS A 82 3.67 10.22 -15.34
CA LYS A 82 2.23 9.98 -15.41
C LYS A 82 1.85 9.71 -16.86
N ARG A 83 1.02 8.68 -17.09
CA ARG A 83 0.49 8.41 -18.43
C ARG A 83 -0.53 9.47 -18.83
N LYS A 84 -0.41 9.96 -20.06
CA LYS A 84 -1.38 10.77 -20.80
C LYS A 84 -2.24 9.82 -21.60
N ASP A 85 -3.53 9.78 -21.30
CA ASP A 85 -4.50 9.10 -22.13
C ASP A 85 -5.43 10.13 -22.79
N PRO A 86 -5.27 10.42 -24.09
CA PRO A 86 -6.08 11.41 -24.78
C PRO A 86 -7.51 10.94 -25.08
N HIS A 87 -7.79 9.63 -25.02
CA HIS A 87 -9.11 9.06 -25.33
C HIS A 87 -9.94 8.79 -24.08
N ARG A 88 -9.34 8.85 -22.89
CA ARG A 88 -9.99 8.51 -21.63
C ARG A 88 -10.49 9.78 -20.92
N LYS A 89 -11.67 10.25 -21.35
CA LYS A 89 -12.34 11.45 -20.79
C LYS A 89 -12.80 11.29 -19.33
N SER A 90 -12.82 10.06 -18.81
CA SER A 90 -13.17 9.74 -17.42
C SER A 90 -12.39 8.49 -16.98
N ALA A 91 -11.21 8.66 -16.40
CA ALA A 91 -10.55 7.60 -15.66
C ALA A 91 -10.40 8.02 -14.21
N THR A 92 -11.15 7.35 -13.34
CA THR A 92 -10.96 7.34 -11.88
C THR A 92 -9.60 6.78 -11.46
N ALA A 93 -8.84 6.17 -12.38
CA ALA A 93 -7.52 5.61 -12.15
C ALA A 93 -6.43 6.35 -12.95
N HIS A 94 -5.42 6.86 -12.25
CA HIS A 94 -4.22 7.43 -12.85
C HIS A 94 -3.09 6.39 -12.88
N GLN A 95 -2.38 6.29 -14.01
CA GLN A 95 -1.23 5.41 -14.16
C GLN A 95 0.07 6.19 -13.98
N PHE A 96 0.96 5.63 -13.15
CA PHE A 96 2.27 6.19 -12.86
C PHE A 96 3.36 5.13 -13.03
N VAL A 97 4.55 5.58 -13.41
CA VAL A 97 5.79 4.81 -13.37
C VAL A 97 6.81 5.63 -12.61
N ALA A 98 7.43 5.03 -11.60
CA ALA A 98 8.54 5.61 -10.88
C ALA A 98 9.81 4.83 -11.23
N SER A 99 10.89 5.53 -11.54
CA SER A 99 12.21 4.95 -11.77
C SER A 99 13.24 5.75 -10.99
N GLY A 100 14.17 5.05 -10.36
CA GLY A 100 15.14 5.70 -9.52
C GLY A 100 16.29 4.80 -9.10
N ARG A 101 17.20 5.38 -8.33
CA ARG A 101 18.30 4.68 -7.67
C ARG A 101 18.22 4.98 -6.19
N ILE A 102 18.64 4.03 -5.37
CA ILE A 102 18.69 4.18 -3.92
C ILE A 102 20.16 4.07 -3.51
N PRO A 103 20.91 5.20 -3.42
CA PRO A 103 22.34 5.16 -3.11
C PRO A 103 22.59 4.61 -1.70
N GLY A 104 23.61 3.76 -1.57
CA GLY A 104 24.06 3.25 -0.28
C GLY A 104 23.16 2.18 0.36
N LEU A 105 22.23 1.60 -0.40
CA LEU A 105 21.40 0.48 0.02
C LEU A 105 21.66 -0.75 -0.86
N THR A 106 21.75 -1.92 -0.24
CA THR A 106 21.88 -3.21 -0.91
C THR A 106 20.50 -3.83 -1.15
N LEU A 107 20.42 -4.87 -1.98
CA LEU A 107 19.17 -5.64 -2.11
C LEU A 107 18.76 -6.29 -0.78
N GLN A 108 19.71 -6.76 0.03
CA GLN A 108 19.41 -7.35 1.34
C GLN A 108 18.75 -6.34 2.29
N ASP A 109 19.18 -5.08 2.25
CA ASP A 109 18.54 -4.02 3.03
C ASP A 109 17.09 -3.77 2.56
N VAL A 110 16.84 -3.91 1.26
CA VAL A 110 15.48 -3.80 0.69
C VAL A 110 14.63 -4.99 1.11
N GLU A 111 15.15 -6.22 1.06
CA GLU A 111 14.45 -7.43 1.55
C GLU A 111 13.99 -7.21 3.00
N TYR A 112 14.94 -6.87 3.88
CA TYR A 112 14.67 -6.62 5.30
C TYR A 112 13.67 -5.48 5.51
N GLY A 113 13.86 -4.35 4.82
CA GLY A 113 13.04 -3.15 5.03
C GLY A 113 11.64 -3.19 4.41
N LYS A 114 11.36 -4.16 3.52
CA LYS A 114 10.07 -4.27 2.81
C LYS A 114 9.29 -5.52 3.12
N TYR A 115 9.91 -6.52 3.72
CA TYR A 115 9.24 -7.72 4.15
C TYR A 115 8.40 -7.48 5.42
N SER A 116 7.20 -8.05 5.48
CA SER A 116 6.35 -8.08 6.67
C SER A 116 5.24 -9.10 6.51
N ASP A 117 5.14 -10.01 7.48
CA ASP A 117 4.07 -11.00 7.59
C ASP A 117 3.25 -10.87 8.88
N THR A 118 3.62 -9.91 9.76
CA THR A 118 2.83 -9.54 10.93
C THR A 118 2.21 -8.15 10.79
N THR A 119 1.06 -7.95 11.44
CA THR A 119 0.39 -6.63 11.51
C THR A 119 1.28 -5.57 12.16
N LEU A 120 2.11 -5.94 13.14
CA LEU A 120 3.00 -4.98 13.81
C LEU A 120 4.08 -4.47 12.84
N ASP A 121 4.67 -5.35 12.05
CA ASP A 121 5.72 -5.00 11.09
C ASP A 121 5.14 -4.17 9.95
N GLU A 122 4.00 -4.60 9.38
CA GLU A 122 3.31 -3.86 8.32
C GLU A 122 2.93 -2.44 8.78
N ARG A 123 2.40 -2.29 10.00
CA ARG A 123 2.13 -0.97 10.60
C ARG A 123 3.39 -0.12 10.72
N SER A 124 4.48 -0.72 11.20
CA SER A 124 5.74 0.00 11.44
C SER A 124 6.35 0.50 10.12
N ILE A 125 6.38 -0.37 9.10
CA ILE A 125 6.86 -0.04 7.76
C ILE A 125 5.97 1.02 7.11
N SER A 126 4.65 0.83 7.13
CA SER A 126 3.70 1.76 6.51
C SER A 126 3.68 3.12 7.21
N ALA A 127 3.76 3.18 8.54
CA ALA A 127 3.89 4.43 9.28
C ALA A 127 5.14 5.22 8.88
N TYR A 128 6.27 4.53 8.72
CA TYR A 128 7.52 5.16 8.28
C TYR A 128 7.44 5.69 6.83
N LEU A 129 6.86 4.90 5.93
CA LEU A 129 6.78 5.24 4.50
C LEU A 129 5.78 6.37 4.19
N PHE A 130 4.61 6.32 4.82
CA PHE A 130 3.49 7.21 4.48
C PHE A 130 3.29 8.37 5.47
N ARG A 131 3.96 8.33 6.63
CA ARG A 131 4.02 9.41 7.63
C ARG A 131 2.64 9.95 7.98
N ASP A 132 2.43 11.26 7.82
CA ASP A 132 1.20 11.96 8.21
C ASP A 132 -0.06 11.49 7.46
N TYR A 133 0.10 10.76 6.35
CA TYR A 133 -1.03 10.16 5.63
C TYR A 133 -1.43 8.79 6.16
N PHE A 134 -0.56 8.10 6.91
CA PHE A 134 -0.85 6.77 7.43
C PHE A 134 -1.90 6.83 8.55
N LEU A 135 -2.90 5.96 8.50
CA LEU A 135 -3.86 5.79 9.59
C LEU A 135 -3.67 4.46 10.31
N ASP A 136 -3.74 3.35 9.57
CA ASP A 136 -3.53 2.02 10.12
C ASP A 136 -3.25 1.00 8.99
N ALA A 137 -2.76 -0.18 9.36
CA ALA A 137 -2.59 -1.33 8.48
C ALA A 137 -2.76 -2.65 9.23
N ALA A 138 -3.05 -3.72 8.50
CA ALA A 138 -3.17 -5.06 9.04
C ALA A 138 -2.76 -6.13 8.01
N VAL A 139 -2.16 -7.21 8.50
CA VAL A 139 -2.02 -8.45 7.75
C VAL A 139 -3.21 -9.34 8.13
N LEU A 140 -4.07 -9.64 7.16
CA LEU A 140 -5.35 -10.34 7.38
C LEU A 140 -5.25 -11.84 7.14
N GLN A 141 -4.35 -12.25 6.25
CA GLN A 141 -4.04 -13.65 5.98
C GLN A 141 -2.61 -13.77 5.45
N VAL A 142 -1.88 -14.79 5.92
CA VAL A 142 -0.58 -15.18 5.38
C VAL A 142 -0.74 -16.57 4.77
N LEU A 143 -0.50 -16.68 3.47
CA LEU A 143 -0.52 -17.94 2.72
C LEU A 143 0.89 -18.50 2.55
N GLU A 144 1.84 -17.61 2.26
CA GLU A 144 3.26 -17.94 2.15
C GLU A 144 4.09 -16.89 2.88
N THR A 145 5.17 -17.35 3.50
CA THR A 145 6.14 -16.52 4.22
C THR A 145 7.55 -16.77 3.68
N GLN A 146 8.51 -16.01 4.18
CA GLN A 146 9.91 -16.09 3.81
C GLN A 146 10.46 -17.51 4.02
N THR A 147 11.43 -17.89 3.20
CA THR A 147 12.20 -19.13 3.35
C THR A 147 13.68 -18.83 3.37
N ASP A 148 14.50 -19.81 3.77
CA ASP A 148 15.96 -19.67 3.73
C ASP A 148 16.46 -19.35 2.30
N ASP A 149 15.80 -19.89 1.28
CA ASP A 149 16.13 -19.68 -0.14
C ASP A 149 15.58 -18.36 -0.71
N ASP A 150 14.45 -17.87 -0.19
CA ASP A 150 13.83 -16.61 -0.63
C ASP A 150 13.35 -15.80 0.58
N PRO A 151 14.23 -14.99 1.20
CA PRO A 151 13.90 -14.13 2.33
C PRO A 151 12.86 -13.04 2.01
N PHE A 152 12.59 -12.79 0.72
CA PHE A 152 11.60 -11.79 0.30
C PHE A 152 10.22 -12.39 0.00
N ARG A 153 10.10 -13.72 0.05
CA ARG A 153 8.87 -14.43 -0.31
C ARG A 153 7.73 -14.05 0.63
N PHE A 154 6.61 -13.64 0.04
CA PHE A 154 5.36 -13.43 0.75
C PHE A 154 4.18 -13.62 -0.18
N PHE A 155 3.13 -14.28 0.30
CA PHE A 155 1.81 -14.23 -0.35
C PHE A 155 0.75 -14.15 0.73
N GLY A 156 -0.17 -13.17 0.62
CA GLY A 156 -1.24 -13.03 1.59
C GLY A 156 -2.10 -11.80 1.35
N ILE A 157 -3.09 -11.62 2.23
CA ILE A 157 -4.01 -10.49 2.21
C ILE A 157 -3.59 -9.45 3.23
N LYS A 158 -3.50 -8.21 2.78
CA LYS A 158 -3.19 -7.05 3.61
C LYS A 158 -4.23 -5.95 3.43
N TRP A 159 -4.32 -5.10 4.43
CA TRP A 159 -5.19 -3.94 4.42
C TRP A 159 -4.44 -2.71 4.92
N MET A 160 -4.71 -1.55 4.33
CA MET A 160 -4.14 -0.26 4.74
C MET A 160 -5.15 0.87 4.64
N ALA A 161 -5.06 1.83 5.54
CA ALA A 161 -5.84 3.06 5.52
C ALA A 161 -4.96 4.32 5.49
N PHE A 162 -5.43 5.29 4.73
CA PHE A 162 -4.81 6.60 4.56
C PHE A 162 -5.78 7.73 4.85
N ALA A 163 -5.26 8.76 5.53
CA ALA A 163 -5.91 10.04 5.65
C ALA A 163 -5.95 10.71 4.28
N SER A 164 -7.01 11.48 4.04
CA SER A 164 -7.08 12.29 2.83
C SER A 164 -5.97 13.34 2.82
N PRO A 165 -5.32 13.61 1.67
CA PRO A 165 -4.29 14.62 1.62
C PRO A 165 -4.84 15.98 2.08
N SER A 166 -4.29 16.51 3.16
CA SER A 166 -4.72 17.79 3.74
C SER A 166 -4.29 18.95 2.85
N GLY A 167 -5.10 19.23 1.82
CA GLY A 167 -5.13 20.51 1.11
C GLY A 167 -6.28 21.38 1.62
N PRO A 168 -6.48 22.59 1.04
CA PRO A 168 -7.60 23.49 1.40
C PRO A 168 -9.00 22.86 1.19
N ALA A 169 -9.08 21.70 0.55
CA ALA A 169 -10.27 20.87 0.46
C ALA A 169 -10.28 19.76 1.54
N ARG A 170 -10.81 20.03 2.74
CA ARG A 170 -11.20 19.01 3.74
C ARG A 170 -12.41 18.16 3.29
N PHE A 171 -12.61 17.97 1.99
CA PHE A 171 -13.83 17.40 1.41
C PHE A 171 -13.69 15.94 0.96
N PHE A 172 -12.50 15.34 1.02
CA PHE A 172 -12.34 13.92 0.72
C PHE A 172 -12.40 13.09 1.99
N SER A 173 -13.11 11.97 1.89
CA SER A 173 -13.13 10.93 2.93
C SER A 173 -11.79 10.19 2.98
N PRO A 174 -11.36 9.73 4.18
CA PRO A 174 -10.28 8.76 4.31
C PRO A 174 -10.48 7.56 3.40
N ARG A 175 -9.40 6.89 2.98
CA ARG A 175 -9.46 5.75 2.06
C ARG A 175 -8.85 4.52 2.70
N ASP A 176 -9.47 3.38 2.48
CA ASP A 176 -8.91 2.09 2.82
C ASP A 176 -8.66 1.27 1.56
N HIS A 177 -7.73 0.33 1.63
CA HIS A 177 -7.34 -0.55 0.55
C HIS A 177 -7.23 -1.96 1.12
N ALA A 178 -7.96 -2.90 0.53
CA ALA A 178 -7.77 -4.33 0.75
C ALA A 178 -7.13 -4.92 -0.50
N TYR A 179 -6.02 -5.65 -0.34
CA TYR A 179 -5.24 -6.13 -1.47
C TYR A 179 -4.52 -7.43 -1.12
N TYR A 180 -4.22 -8.22 -2.13
CA TYR A 180 -3.21 -9.26 -1.98
C TYR A 180 -1.83 -8.66 -2.24
N GLU A 181 -0.85 -9.08 -1.45
CA GLU A 181 0.56 -8.85 -1.72
C GLU A 181 1.19 -10.18 -2.14
N TYR A 182 1.90 -10.17 -3.25
CA TYR A 182 2.67 -11.31 -3.75
C TYR A 182 4.10 -10.84 -4.02
N ALA A 183 5.05 -11.37 -3.27
CA ALA A 183 6.46 -11.00 -3.35
C ALA A 183 7.33 -12.25 -3.46
N LYS A 184 8.38 -12.14 -4.30
CA LYS A 184 9.37 -13.19 -4.52
C LYS A 184 10.67 -12.60 -5.04
N THR A 185 11.72 -13.37 -4.93
CA THR A 185 12.98 -13.14 -5.65
C THR A 185 12.90 -13.80 -7.04
N VAL A 186 13.37 -13.10 -8.08
CA VAL A 186 13.54 -13.65 -9.43
C VAL A 186 15.00 -13.53 -9.85
N ILE A 187 15.53 -14.58 -10.47
CA ILE A 187 16.80 -14.51 -11.19
C ILE A 187 16.49 -14.34 -12.68
N THR A 188 16.98 -13.26 -13.29
CA THR A 188 16.75 -13.01 -14.72
C THR A 188 17.59 -13.96 -15.59
N GLU A 189 17.31 -14.02 -16.88
CA GLU A 189 18.10 -14.81 -17.84
C GLU A 189 19.59 -14.40 -17.85
N GLU A 190 19.87 -13.14 -17.54
CA GLU A 190 21.22 -12.58 -17.43
C GLU A 190 21.89 -12.86 -16.06
N GLY A 191 21.20 -13.53 -15.14
CA GLY A 191 21.70 -13.86 -13.80
C GLY A 191 21.54 -12.76 -12.76
N TYR A 192 20.78 -11.69 -13.04
CA TYR A 192 20.52 -10.65 -12.05
C TYR A 192 19.47 -11.09 -11.05
N LYS A 193 19.75 -10.90 -9.75
CA LYS A 193 18.76 -11.03 -8.68
C LYS A 193 17.87 -9.78 -8.67
N VAL A 194 16.57 -9.97 -8.76
CA VAL A 194 15.55 -8.92 -8.75
C VAL A 194 14.50 -9.24 -7.71
N LEU A 195 14.19 -8.28 -6.85
CA LEU A 195 13.11 -8.41 -5.87
C LEU A 195 11.83 -7.87 -6.49
N VAL A 196 10.77 -8.69 -6.57
CA VAL A 196 9.50 -8.28 -7.16
C VAL A 196 8.39 -8.32 -6.13
N LYS A 197 7.56 -7.28 -6.09
CA LYS A 197 6.39 -7.19 -5.21
C LYS A 197 5.20 -6.68 -6.01
N VAL A 198 4.11 -7.46 -6.03
CA VAL A 198 2.81 -7.11 -6.59
C VAL A 198 1.85 -6.80 -5.46
N MET A 199 1.11 -5.70 -5.59
CA MET A 199 -0.01 -5.34 -4.74
C MET A 199 -1.23 -5.09 -5.63
N GLN A 200 -2.29 -5.85 -5.43
CA GLN A 200 -3.51 -5.77 -6.24
C GLN A 200 -4.75 -5.85 -5.38
N SER A 201 -5.70 -4.96 -5.64
CA SER A 201 -6.92 -4.89 -4.83
C SER A 201 -7.72 -6.17 -4.95
N VAL A 202 -8.25 -6.63 -3.83
CA VAL A 202 -9.21 -7.74 -3.80
C VAL A 202 -10.63 -7.21 -3.92
N GLY A 203 -11.53 -8.07 -4.38
CA GLY A 203 -12.95 -7.76 -4.46
C GLY A 203 -13.64 -7.76 -3.10
N ASP A 204 -14.87 -7.24 -3.09
CA ASP A 204 -15.72 -7.20 -1.90
C ASP A 204 -16.15 -8.61 -1.44
N ASP A 205 -16.05 -9.61 -2.32
CA ASP A 205 -16.24 -11.04 -2.00
C ASP A 205 -15.14 -11.59 -1.07
N VAL A 206 -13.94 -11.00 -1.13
CA VAL A 206 -12.80 -11.36 -0.28
C VAL A 206 -12.82 -10.55 1.02
N LEU A 207 -12.96 -9.23 0.89
CA LEU A 207 -13.10 -8.35 2.04
C LEU A 207 -14.07 -7.21 1.75
N PRO A 208 -15.31 -7.29 2.28
CA PRO A 208 -16.30 -6.23 2.10
C PRO A 208 -15.79 -4.86 2.58
N PRO A 209 -16.39 -3.76 2.11
CA PRO A 209 -16.11 -2.43 2.65
C PRO A 209 -16.35 -2.40 4.17
N LEU A 210 -15.55 -1.62 4.91
CA LEU A 210 -15.66 -1.52 6.37
C LEU A 210 -17.06 -1.13 6.85
N THR A 211 -17.80 -0.35 6.06
CA THR A 211 -19.19 0.02 6.36
C THR A 211 -20.16 -1.15 6.38
N GLN A 212 -19.81 -2.27 5.74
CA GLN A 212 -20.63 -3.49 5.62
C GLN A 212 -20.20 -4.58 6.61
N ILE A 213 -18.93 -4.60 7.03
CA ILE A 213 -18.41 -5.56 8.00
C ILE A 213 -19.03 -5.34 9.40
N VAL A 214 -19.49 -4.13 9.70
CA VAL A 214 -19.75 -3.69 11.09
C VAL A 214 -21.23 -3.67 11.47
N GLY A 215 -22.01 -4.57 10.88
CA GLY A 215 -23.41 -4.80 11.26
C GLY A 215 -23.60 -6.21 11.80
N ASN A 216 -23.36 -6.45 13.10
CA ASN A 216 -24.22 -7.30 13.93
C ASN A 216 -23.87 -7.39 15.42
N ASP A 217 -22.65 -7.08 15.86
CA ASP A 217 -22.33 -7.04 17.30
C ASP A 217 -21.68 -5.70 17.68
N ARG A 218 -22.33 -4.96 18.58
CA ARG A 218 -21.80 -3.70 19.11
C ARG A 218 -20.56 -4.01 19.96
N PRO A 219 -19.37 -3.48 19.65
CA PRO A 219 -18.26 -3.56 20.59
C PRO A 219 -18.62 -2.73 21.82
N SER A 220 -18.58 -3.36 22.98
CA SER A 220 -18.58 -2.67 24.27
C SER A 220 -17.40 -1.70 24.29
N ASP A 221 -17.70 -0.42 24.49
CA ASP A 221 -16.77 0.67 24.75
C ASP A 221 -15.66 0.92 23.71
N GLY A 222 -15.90 1.88 22.82
CA GLY A 222 -14.79 2.61 22.22
C GLY A 222 -15.12 3.48 21.03
N VAL A 223 -15.43 2.87 19.90
CA VAL A 223 -15.66 3.58 18.64
C VAL A 223 -16.63 2.79 17.79
N ASP A 224 -17.62 3.49 17.23
CA ASP A 224 -18.52 2.97 16.22
C ASP A 224 -17.83 3.05 14.85
N PRO A 225 -17.39 1.93 14.26
CA PRO A 225 -16.67 1.94 13.00
C PRO A 225 -17.54 2.38 11.82
N SER A 226 -18.88 2.35 11.93
CA SER A 226 -19.77 2.91 10.90
C SER A 226 -19.63 4.43 10.77
N LYS A 227 -19.05 5.09 11.79
CA LYS A 227 -18.66 6.52 11.74
C LYS A 227 -17.33 6.74 11.02
N LEU A 228 -16.55 5.68 10.81
CA LEU A 228 -15.33 5.72 10.00
C LEU A 228 -15.77 5.75 8.53
N ARG A 229 -15.97 6.96 8.00
CA ARG A 229 -16.39 7.20 6.61
C ARG A 229 -15.25 6.91 5.63
N PHE A 230 -14.69 5.70 5.65
CA PHE A 230 -13.72 5.26 4.66
C PHE A 230 -14.38 5.05 3.30
N VAL A 231 -13.65 5.38 2.23
CA VAL A 231 -14.02 5.05 0.86
C VAL A 231 -13.01 4.01 0.36
N ARG A 232 -13.50 2.84 -0.07
CA ARG A 232 -12.64 1.78 -0.62
C ARG A 232 -11.92 2.30 -1.87
N GLY A 233 -10.60 2.34 -1.78
CA GLY A 233 -9.72 2.67 -2.87
C GLY A 233 -9.25 1.43 -3.60
N HIS A 234 -8.86 1.61 -4.86
CA HIS A 234 -8.28 0.56 -5.69
C HIS A 234 -6.79 0.85 -5.93
N ILE A 235 -5.94 -0.10 -5.54
CA ILE A 235 -4.51 -0.15 -5.84
C ILE A 235 -4.20 -1.29 -6.82
N SER A 236 -3.31 -1.01 -7.77
CA SER A 236 -2.66 -1.98 -8.64
C SER A 236 -1.23 -1.47 -8.84
N MET A 237 -0.26 -2.18 -8.28
CA MET A 237 1.12 -1.75 -8.24
C MET A 237 2.05 -2.95 -8.36
N ILE A 238 3.11 -2.80 -9.13
CA ILE A 238 4.24 -3.71 -9.17
C ILE A 238 5.51 -2.91 -8.91
N SER A 239 6.37 -3.42 -8.04
CA SER A 239 7.67 -2.83 -7.70
C SER A 239 8.77 -3.84 -8.01
N MET A 240 9.88 -3.33 -8.56
CA MET A 240 11.09 -4.09 -8.85
C MET A 240 12.29 -3.33 -8.29
N TYR A 241 13.20 -4.04 -7.65
CA TYR A 241 14.42 -3.50 -7.04
C TYR A 241 15.65 -4.19 -7.60
#